data_AF-A0A6L4YCP9-F1
#
_entry.id   AF-A0A6L4YCP9-F1
#
_cell.length_a   1.000
_cell.length_b   1.000
_cell.length_c   1.000
_cell.angle_alpha   90.00
_cell.angle_beta   90.00
_cell.angle_gamma   90.00
#
_symmetry.space_group_name_H-M   'P 1'
#
loop_
_entity.id
_entity.type
_entity.pdbx_description
1 polymer ?
#
loop_
_entity_poly.entity_id
_entity_poly.type
_entity_poly.pdbx_seq_one_letter_code
_entity_poly.pdbx_strand_id
1 'polypeptide(L)'
;MNDIISINRQFLIMAREASKSRSGEIMTGLSRTALDRIAQMTLDEIDAMARDIGISAISIRLTETEMDRLLSLQGLQRAAYSISIAASARPRGGTGSFPTSRQATEA
;
A
#
# COMPACT_ATOMS: atom_id res chain seq x y z
N MET A 1 13.65 -1.28 17.13
CA MET A 1 13.02 -1.63 15.84
C MET A 1 11.80 -2.55 16.05
N ASN A 2 10.98 -2.28 17.08
CA ASN A 2 9.66 -2.91 17.26
C ASN A 2 8.54 -1.99 16.76
N ASP A 3 8.81 -0.69 16.70
CA ASP A 3 7.82 0.34 16.36
C ASP A 3 7.28 0.16 14.95
N ILE A 4 8.13 -0.22 13.99
CA ILE A 4 7.70 -0.48 12.60
C ILE A 4 6.79 -1.72 12.50
N ILE A 5 7.07 -2.76 13.28
CA ILE A 5 6.24 -3.97 13.36
C ILE A 5 4.89 -3.63 13.98
N SER A 6 4.88 -2.84 15.07
CA SER A 6 3.65 -2.38 15.72
C SER A 6 2.80 -1.49 14.80
N ILE A 7 3.44 -0.59 14.03
CA ILE A 7 2.76 0.26 13.02
C ILE A 7 2.16 -0.60 11.91
N ASN A 8 2.93 -1.54 11.36
CA ASN A 8 2.45 -2.44 10.31
C ASN A 8 1.28 -3.30 10.79
N ARG A 9 1.35 -3.81 12.03
CA ARG A 9 0.26 -4.56 12.66
C ARG A 9 -1.00 -3.71 12.78
N GLN A 10 -0.90 -2.51 13.34
CA GLN A 10 -2.06 -1.61 13.47
C GLN A 10 -2.66 -1.24 12.12
N PHE A 11 -1.82 -0.98 11.11
CA PHE A 11 -2.29 -0.71 9.76
C PHE A 11 -3.02 -1.91 9.15
N LEU A 12 -2.48 -3.13 9.27
CA LEU A 12 -3.12 -4.33 8.74
C LEU A 12 -4.44 -4.65 9.43
N ILE A 13 -4.53 -4.45 10.76
CA ILE A 13 -5.79 -4.57 11.52
C ILE A 13 -6.80 -3.52 11.03
N MET A 14 -6.37 -2.28 10.86
CA MET A 14 -7.22 -1.21 10.32
C MET A 14 -7.68 -1.54 8.89
N ALA A 15 -6.79 -2.04 8.04
CA ALA A 15 -7.11 -2.43 6.67
C ALA A 15 -8.12 -3.59 6.62
N ARG A 16 -8.01 -4.54 7.56
CA ARG A 16 -8.99 -5.61 7.74
C ARG A 16 -10.37 -5.06 8.08
N GLU A 17 -10.47 -4.09 8.98
CA GLU A 17 -11.74 -3.43 9.28
C GLU A 17 -12.24 -2.58 8.10
N ALA A 18 -11.33 -1.90 7.40
CA ALA A 18 -11.63 -1.10 6.22
C ALA A 18 -12.21 -1.94 5.06
N SER A 19 -11.82 -3.22 4.95
CA SER A 19 -12.35 -4.15 3.92
C SER A 19 -13.87 -4.31 3.99
N LYS A 20 -14.46 -4.16 5.19
CA LYS A 20 -15.91 -4.23 5.42
C LYS A 20 -16.64 -3.00 4.89
N SER A 21 -15.92 -1.90 4.65
CA SER A 21 -16.47 -0.66 4.11
C SER A 21 -16.32 -0.60 2.58
N ARG A 22 -17.31 0.02 1.93
CA ARG A 22 -17.26 0.29 0.49
C ARG A 22 -16.18 1.34 0.14
N SER A 23 -15.72 2.12 1.13
CA SER A 23 -14.67 3.14 0.99
C SER A 23 -13.29 2.67 1.47
N GLY A 24 -13.11 1.37 1.75
CA GLY A 24 -11.86 0.83 2.29
C GLY A 24 -10.63 1.09 1.42
N GLU A 25 -10.80 1.09 0.10
CA GLU A 25 -9.73 1.36 -0.89
C GLU A 25 -9.21 2.79 -0.78
N ILE A 26 -10.11 3.75 -0.57
CA ILE A 26 -9.76 5.17 -0.40
C ILE A 26 -9.05 5.38 0.95
N MET A 27 -9.53 4.70 2.00
CA MET A 27 -9.03 4.87 3.36
C MET A 27 -7.62 4.28 3.56
N THR A 28 -7.32 3.19 2.85
CA THR A 28 -6.06 2.44 3.01
C THR A 28 -5.08 2.64 1.85
N GLY A 29 -5.58 3.07 0.69
CA GLY A 29 -4.80 3.12 -0.55
C GLY A 29 -4.51 1.74 -1.16
N LEU A 30 -5.06 0.66 -0.58
CA LEU A 30 -4.95 -0.71 -1.08
C LEU A 30 -6.09 -1.02 -2.07
N SER A 31 -5.83 -1.91 -3.03
CA SER A 31 -6.86 -2.37 -3.97
C SER A 31 -7.96 -3.18 -3.26
N ARG A 32 -9.12 -3.35 -3.90
CA ARG A 32 -10.20 -4.21 -3.38
C ARG A 32 -9.70 -5.63 -3.11
N THR A 33 -8.99 -6.21 -4.07
CA THR A 33 -8.42 -7.56 -3.98
C THR A 33 -7.47 -7.69 -2.78
N ALA A 34 -6.63 -6.68 -2.55
CA ALA A 34 -5.74 -6.61 -1.38
C ALA A 34 -6.52 -6.60 -0.06
N LEU A 35 -7.58 -5.78 0.03
CA LEU A 35 -8.42 -5.69 1.21
C LEU A 35 -9.21 -6.98 1.47
N ASP A 36 -9.76 -7.60 0.42
CA ASP A 36 -10.48 -8.87 0.52
C ASP A 36 -9.55 -9.99 0.99
N ARG A 37 -8.28 -9.97 0.58
CA ARG A 37 -7.28 -10.91 1.09
C ARG A 37 -6.95 -10.68 2.56
N ILE A 38 -6.73 -9.42 2.96
CA ILE A 38 -6.48 -9.06 4.36
C ILE A 38 -7.70 -9.43 5.23
N ALA A 39 -8.93 -9.31 4.71
CA ALA A 39 -10.16 -9.71 5.39
C ALA A 39 -10.14 -11.18 5.82
N GLN A 40 -9.58 -12.05 4.97
CA GLN A 40 -9.48 -13.49 5.18
C GLN A 40 -8.35 -13.91 6.11
N MET A 41 -7.39 -13.03 6.41
CA MET A 41 -6.27 -13.35 7.29
C MET A 41 -6.69 -13.44 8.76
N THR A 42 -6.10 -14.39 9.45
CA THR A 42 -6.12 -14.50 10.91
C THR A 42 -5.21 -13.46 11.56
N LEU A 43 -5.37 -13.24 12.87
CA LEU A 43 -4.49 -12.31 13.60
C LEU A 43 -3.04 -12.78 13.62
N ASP A 44 -2.80 -14.09 13.68
CA ASP A 44 -1.44 -14.66 13.66
C ASP A 44 -0.77 -14.45 12.29
N GLU A 45 -1.52 -14.56 11.19
CA GLU A 45 -1.02 -14.27 9.84
C GLU A 45 -0.73 -12.78 9.65
N ILE A 46 -1.56 -11.91 10.24
CA ILE A 46 -1.30 -10.46 10.28
C ILE A 46 -0.02 -10.17 11.06
N ASP A 47 0.20 -10.84 12.19
CA ASP A 47 1.38 -10.66 13.02
C ASP A 47 2.66 -11.18 12.34
N ALA A 48 2.56 -12.29 11.60
CA ALA A 48 3.66 -12.78 10.75
C ALA A 48 3.96 -11.80 9.61
N MET A 49 2.94 -11.31 8.92
CA MET A 49 3.10 -10.34 7.83
C MET A 49 3.69 -9.02 8.33
N ALA A 50 3.26 -8.51 9.49
CA ALA A 50 3.77 -7.28 10.08
C ALA A 50 5.27 -7.37 10.42
N ARG A 51 5.77 -8.57 10.75
CA ARG A 51 7.19 -8.85 11.00
C ARG A 51 7.99 -8.99 9.71
N ASP A 52 7.38 -9.54 8.67
CA ASP A 52 8.05 -9.81 7.39
C ASP A 52 8.15 -8.57 6.47
N ILE A 53 7.23 -7.60 6.61
CA ILE A 53 7.29 -6.37 5.82
C ILE A 53 8.34 -5.43 6.43
N GLY A 54 9.46 -5.23 5.74
CA GLY A 54 10.60 -4.42 6.21
C GLY A 54 10.42 -2.90 6.09
N ILE A 55 9.23 -2.44 5.72
CA ILE A 55 8.87 -1.04 5.47
C ILE A 55 7.47 -0.74 6.00
N SER A 56 7.12 0.54 6.16
CA SER A 56 5.76 0.92 6.57
C SER A 56 4.75 0.57 5.47
N ALA A 57 3.79 -0.30 5.77
CA ALA A 57 2.72 -0.68 4.85
C ALA A 57 1.88 0.52 4.37
N ILE A 58 1.87 1.63 5.14
CA ILE A 58 1.19 2.89 4.79
C ILE A 58 1.81 3.56 3.54
N SER A 59 3.09 3.30 3.27
CA SER A 59 3.82 3.98 2.19
C SER A 59 3.70 3.28 0.83
N ILE A 60 3.07 2.11 0.76
CA ILE A 60 3.06 1.27 -0.44
C ILE A 60 1.69 1.36 -1.12
N ARG A 61 1.66 1.83 -2.36
CA ARG A 61 0.52 1.61 -3.26
C ARG A 61 0.77 0.33 -4.04
N LEU A 62 0.10 -0.75 -3.65
CA LEU A 62 0.21 -2.05 -4.30
C LEU A 62 -0.79 -2.17 -5.44
N THR A 63 -0.31 -2.47 -6.64
CA THR A 63 -1.15 -3.03 -7.71
C THR A 63 -1.55 -4.48 -7.38
N GLU A 64 -2.57 -5.00 -8.06
CA GLU A 64 -3.04 -6.37 -7.85
C GLU A 64 -1.92 -7.42 -8.06
N THR A 65 -1.15 -7.28 -9.15
CA THR A 65 -0.02 -8.18 -9.45
C THR A 65 1.09 -8.09 -8.40
N GLU A 66 1.36 -6.90 -7.85
CA GLU A 66 2.34 -6.72 -6.80
C GLU A 66 1.87 -7.34 -5.48
N MET A 67 0.59 -7.23 -5.17
CA MET A 67 0.00 -7.85 -3.98
C MET A 67 0.06 -9.37 -4.05
N ASP A 68 -0.40 -9.97 -5.16
CA ASP A 68 -0.36 -11.43 -5.35
C ASP A 68 1.07 -11.97 -5.21
N ARG A 69 2.04 -11.27 -5.80
CA ARG A 69 3.44 -11.64 -5.70
C ARG A 69 3.98 -11.47 -4.29
N LEU A 70 3.66 -10.39 -3.58
CA LEU A 70 4.07 -10.18 -2.19
C LEU A 70 3.55 -11.29 -1.26
N LEU A 71 2.30 -11.72 -1.47
CA LEU A 71 1.66 -12.79 -0.70
C LEU A 71 2.25 -14.17 -1.00
N SER A 72 2.71 -14.40 -2.24
CA SER A 72 3.37 -15.65 -2.64
C SER A 72 4.77 -15.84 -2.03
N LEU A 73 5.42 -14.76 -1.60
CA LEU A 73 6.76 -14.77 -1.01
C LEU A 73 6.70 -14.93 0.50
N GLN A 74 7.78 -15.40 1.13
CA GLN A 74 7.90 -15.56 2.59
C GLN A 74 9.24 -15.03 3.11
N GLY A 75 9.26 -14.64 4.40
CA GLY A 75 10.48 -14.22 5.11
C GLY A 75 11.28 -13.14 4.37
N LEU A 76 12.58 -13.36 4.20
CA LEU A 76 13.50 -12.38 3.62
C LEU A 76 13.13 -11.98 2.17
N GLN A 77 12.53 -12.90 1.40
CA GLN A 77 12.11 -12.60 0.03
C GLN A 77 10.94 -11.61 -0.01
N ARG A 78 10.00 -11.75 0.92
CA ARG A 78 8.88 -10.82 1.11
C ARG A 78 9.39 -9.45 1.54
N ALA A 79 10.35 -9.41 2.46
CA ALA A 79 11.00 -8.17 2.90
C ALA A 79 11.70 -7.45 1.74
N ALA A 80 12.57 -8.14 1.00
CA ALA A 80 13.29 -7.56 -0.13
C ALA A 80 12.36 -7.06 -1.24
N TYR A 81 11.30 -7.82 -1.54
CA TYR A 81 10.31 -7.42 -2.54
C TYR A 81 9.50 -6.21 -2.10
N SER A 82 9.10 -6.12 -0.83
CA SER A 82 8.42 -4.94 -0.29
C SER A 82 9.27 -3.68 -0.44
N ILE A 83 10.58 -3.77 -0.16
CA ILE A 83 11.53 -2.66 -0.36
C ILE A 83 11.64 -2.28 -1.84
N SER A 84 11.69 -3.27 -2.74
CA SER A 84 11.73 -3.04 -4.20
C SER A 84 10.50 -2.28 -4.70
N ILE A 85 9.31 -2.58 -4.18
CA ILE A 85 8.07 -1.87 -4.55
C ILE A 85 8.12 -0.43 -4.04
N ALA A 86 8.52 -0.21 -2.79
CA ALA A 86 8.63 1.14 -2.24
C ALA A 86 9.70 1.98 -2.94
N ALA A 87 10.82 1.37 -3.35
CA ALA A 87 11.86 2.03 -4.15
C ALA A 87 11.40 2.35 -5.58
N SER A 88 10.45 1.56 -6.12
CA SER A 88 9.84 1.78 -7.43
C SER A 88 8.64 2.73 -7.38
N ALA A 89 8.26 3.22 -6.20
CA ALA A 89 7.16 4.16 -6.04
C ALA A 89 7.42 5.41 -6.90
N ARG A 90 6.58 5.58 -7.93
CA ARG A 90 6.63 6.74 -8.83
C ARG A 90 6.65 8.04 -8.01
N PRO A 91 7.37 9.08 -8.47
CA PRO A 91 7.36 10.37 -7.80
C PRO A 91 5.92 10.81 -7.57
N ARG A 92 5.63 11.37 -6.38
CA ARG A 92 4.43 12.18 -6.15
C ARG A 92 4.53 13.43 -7.02
N GLY A 93 4.29 13.28 -8.31
CA GLY A 93 4.40 14.33 -9.32
C GLY A 93 3.10 14.39 -10.10
N GLY A 94 2.26 15.36 -9.74
CA GLY A 94 1.07 15.69 -10.51
C GLY A 94 1.48 16.16 -11.90
N THR A 95 1.04 15.44 -12.92
CA THR A 95 0.79 16.05 -14.22
C THR A 95 -0.57 16.75 -14.13
N GLY A 96 -0.58 17.86 -13.40
CA GLY A 96 -1.53 18.92 -13.68
C GLY A 96 -1.15 19.46 -15.06
N SER A 97 -1.67 18.84 -16.11
CA SER A 97 -1.73 19.47 -17.42
C SER A 97 -2.66 20.67 -17.28
N PHE A 98 -2.10 21.81 -16.90
CA PHE A 98 -2.79 23.08 -17.05
C PHE A 98 -2.98 23.30 -18.56
N PRO A 99 -4.22 23.37 -19.07
CA PRO A 99 -4.43 23.81 -20.43
C PRO A 99 -3.90 25.25 -20.52
N THR A 100 -3.01 25.49 -21.48
CA THR A 100 -2.48 26.80 -21.81
C THR A 100 -3.62 27.67 -22.33
N SER A 101 -4.39 28.25 -21.43
CA SER A 101 -5.40 29.26 -21.74
C SER A 101 -4.69 30.59 -21.99
N ARG A 102 -4.69 30.99 -23.26
CA ARG A 102 -4.74 32.36 -23.79
C ARG A 102 -4.13 33.46 -22.90
N GLN A 103 -3.00 34.01 -23.36
CA GLN A 103 -2.82 35.46 -23.31
C GLN A 103 -3.06 36.00 -24.71
N ALA A 104 -4.25 36.57 -24.90
CA ALA A 104 -4.41 37.75 -25.75
C ALA A 104 -4.08 38.98 -24.88
N THR A 105 -3.83 40.13 -25.55
CA THR A 105 -3.52 41.48 -25.02
C THR A 105 -2.09 41.62 -24.46
N GLU A 106 -1.20 42.55 -24.87
CA GLU A 106 -1.26 43.87 -25.51
C GLU A 106 0.06 44.17 -26.26
N ALA A 107 0.00 44.88 -27.40
CA ALA A 107 0.82 46.04 -27.80
C ALA A 107 0.56 46.41 -29.27
#